data_AF-A0AAV8G1V2-F1
#
_entry.id   AF-A0AAV8G1V2-F1
#
_cell.length_a   1.000
_cell.length_b   1.000
_cell.length_c   1.000
_cell.angle_alpha   90.00
_cell.angle_beta   90.00
_cell.angle_gamma   90.00
#
_symmetry.space_group_name_H-M   'P 1'
#
loop_
_entity.id
_entity.type
_entity.pdbx_description
1 polymer ?
#
loop_
_entity_poly.entity_id
_entity_poly.type
_entity_poly.pdbx_seq_one_letter_code
_entity_poly.pdbx_strand_id
1 'polypeptide(L)'
;MFTQWIHSYRDLPLMVNQWANVTRWEMRTKPFVRTLEFLWQEGHTAHATFEEAEKEALQMINIYKDFAYEHAAIPVITGRKSKVETFAGAACTYTIEAMMGDKRALQAGTSHNLGQNFSRAFGTQFMDENGYRQHVWQTSWAISTRFVGGIIMTHGDDTGLMLPPRIAPIQVVIVPIWKKSDERTSILEAVATVQNILKEAGIRVKVDDSEQRTPGWKYNFWEMKGVPLRIEIGPRDVTNKSVVVSRRDVPGKPGKEFGVSMEASTLVNHVKIRLEEIQAALLQRAISFRDSNIVDVNSYGELKEAIAEGKWARGPWSASDAEELKVKEETSATIRCFPFEQPEGEKKCFMTGKPAEEVAIFAKSY
;
A
#
# COMPACT_ATOMS: atom_id res chain seq x y z
N MET A 1 -26.83 6.98 -15.55
CA MET A 1 -26.17 6.60 -16.82
C MET A 1 -26.31 5.12 -17.12
N PHE A 2 -25.95 4.20 -16.20
CA PHE A 2 -26.00 2.75 -16.49
C PHE A 2 -27.37 2.26 -17.01
N THR A 3 -28.49 2.72 -16.43
CA THR A 3 -29.85 2.42 -16.91
C THR A 3 -30.13 2.85 -18.35
N GLN A 4 -29.41 3.86 -18.86
CA GLN A 4 -29.54 4.35 -20.23
C GLN A 4 -28.61 3.63 -21.21
N TRP A 5 -27.59 2.92 -20.71
CA TRP A 5 -26.60 2.23 -21.53
C TRP A 5 -26.86 0.73 -21.63
N ILE A 6 -27.54 0.16 -20.63
CA ILE A 6 -27.77 -1.27 -20.51
C ILE A 6 -29.21 -1.59 -20.88
N HIS A 7 -29.40 -2.41 -21.91
CA HIS A 7 -30.71 -2.86 -22.38
C HIS A 7 -30.76 -4.37 -22.64
N SER A 8 -29.66 -4.99 -23.05
CA SER A 8 -29.53 -6.41 -23.39
C SER A 8 -28.34 -7.04 -22.66
N TYR A 9 -28.35 -8.36 -22.50
CA TYR A 9 -27.20 -9.14 -22.01
C TYR A 9 -25.92 -8.88 -22.82
N ARG A 10 -26.05 -8.45 -24.08
CA ARG A 10 -24.92 -8.08 -24.96
C ARG A 10 -24.21 -6.78 -24.56
N ASP A 11 -24.86 -5.95 -23.74
CA ASP A 11 -24.27 -4.71 -23.21
C ASP A 11 -23.44 -4.97 -21.94
N LEU A 12 -23.39 -6.23 -21.50
CA LEU A 12 -22.69 -6.67 -20.29
C LEU A 12 -21.48 -7.55 -20.64
N PRO A 13 -20.39 -7.51 -19.84
CA PRO A 13 -20.22 -6.63 -18.68
C PRO A 13 -19.94 -5.19 -19.09
N LEU A 14 -20.59 -4.23 -18.42
CA LEU A 14 -20.24 -2.82 -18.53
C LEU A 14 -19.21 -2.51 -17.45
N MET A 15 -18.03 -2.03 -17.85
CA MET A 15 -16.95 -1.71 -16.90
C MET A 15 -16.48 -0.28 -17.05
N VAL A 16 -16.60 0.52 -15.99
CA VAL A 16 -16.22 1.94 -15.98
C VAL A 16 -15.26 2.22 -14.83
N ASN A 17 -14.23 3.01 -15.10
CA ASN A 17 -13.26 3.49 -14.13
C ASN A 17 -13.06 4.99 -14.29
N GLN A 18 -12.94 5.72 -13.18
CA GLN A 18 -12.56 7.13 -13.20
C GLN A 18 -11.54 7.49 -12.14
N TRP A 19 -10.74 8.51 -12.44
CA TRP A 19 -9.86 9.19 -11.51
C TRP A 19 -10.43 10.58 -11.24
N ALA A 20 -10.70 10.88 -9.97
CA ALA A 20 -11.39 12.11 -9.60
C ALA A 20 -10.99 12.57 -8.21
N ASN A 21 -11.38 13.80 -7.89
CA ASN A 21 -11.31 14.34 -6.54
C ASN A 21 -12.67 14.09 -5.88
N VAL A 22 -12.65 13.71 -4.61
CA VAL A 22 -13.86 13.60 -3.80
C VAL A 22 -13.77 14.50 -2.59
N THR A 23 -14.87 15.18 -2.33
CA THR A 23 -15.05 16.02 -1.16
C THR A 23 -15.97 15.35 -0.15
N ARG A 24 -15.52 15.27 1.11
CA ARG A 24 -16.31 14.82 2.26
C ARG A 24 -16.06 15.79 3.41
N TRP A 25 -17.11 16.29 4.05
CA TRP A 25 -16.98 17.25 5.15
C TRP A 25 -16.56 16.56 6.45
N GLU A 26 -15.31 16.12 6.51
CA GLU A 26 -14.69 15.42 7.63
C GLU A 26 -14.40 16.35 8.82
N MET A 27 -14.93 16.02 10.00
CA MET A 27 -14.79 16.85 11.21
C MET A 27 -13.35 16.89 11.77
N ARG A 28 -12.52 15.88 11.48
CA ARG A 28 -11.13 15.80 11.90
C ARG A 28 -10.28 15.26 10.76
N THR A 29 -9.30 16.06 10.32
CA THR A 29 -8.42 15.69 9.22
C THR A 29 -7.06 15.20 9.72
N LYS A 30 -6.49 14.23 9.00
CA LYS A 30 -5.10 13.79 9.10
C LYS A 30 -4.58 13.68 7.66
N PRO A 31 -3.51 14.42 7.28
CA PRO A 31 -3.03 14.45 5.91
C PRO A 31 -2.89 13.06 5.29
N PHE A 32 -3.37 12.92 4.06
CA PHE A 32 -3.56 11.66 3.32
C PHE A 32 -4.58 10.69 3.93
N VAL A 33 -4.48 10.37 5.23
CA VAL A 33 -5.30 9.34 5.89
C VAL A 33 -6.79 9.68 5.88
N ARG A 34 -7.14 10.94 6.17
CA ARG A 34 -8.52 11.43 6.18
C ARG A 34 -8.51 12.94 5.93
N THR A 35 -8.94 13.36 4.75
CA THR A 35 -8.92 14.77 4.32
C THR A 35 -10.28 15.19 3.78
N LEU A 36 -10.52 16.50 3.74
CA LEU A 36 -11.76 17.06 3.18
C LEU A 36 -11.88 16.80 1.69
N GLU A 37 -10.78 16.98 0.97
CA GLU A 37 -10.62 16.61 -0.43
C GLU A 37 -9.54 15.54 -0.54
N PHE A 38 -9.77 14.51 -1.33
CA PHE A 38 -8.77 13.50 -1.65
C PHE A 38 -8.90 13.04 -3.09
N LEU A 39 -7.76 12.67 -3.69
CA LEU A 39 -7.75 12.04 -5.01
C LEU A 39 -8.04 10.55 -4.82
N TRP A 40 -8.88 10.01 -5.69
CA TRP A 40 -9.18 8.58 -5.70
C TRP A 40 -9.34 8.04 -7.11
N GLN A 41 -9.25 6.72 -7.18
CA GLN A 41 -9.80 5.96 -8.28
C GLN A 41 -11.06 5.27 -7.75
N GLU A 42 -12.10 5.25 -8.58
CA GLU A 42 -13.29 4.44 -8.35
C GLU A 42 -13.70 3.72 -9.63
N GLY A 43 -13.98 2.43 -9.50
CA GLY A 43 -14.52 1.61 -10.56
C GLY A 43 -15.94 1.19 -10.23
N HIS A 44 -16.78 1.12 -11.25
CA HIS A 44 -18.18 0.72 -11.18
C HIS A 44 -18.49 -0.16 -12.37
N THR A 45 -19.01 -1.35 -12.12
CA THR A 45 -19.32 -2.28 -13.20
C THR A 45 -20.67 -2.97 -12.99
N ALA A 46 -21.20 -3.53 -14.07
CA ALA A 46 -22.47 -4.23 -14.11
C ALA A 46 -22.32 -5.50 -14.93
N HIS A 47 -22.85 -6.60 -14.39
CA HIS A 47 -22.70 -7.97 -14.89
C HIS A 47 -24.06 -8.66 -14.99
N ALA A 48 -24.11 -9.74 -15.77
CA ALA A 48 -25.33 -10.50 -15.98
C ALA A 48 -25.62 -11.45 -14.79
N THR A 49 -24.57 -11.92 -14.11
CA THR A 49 -24.68 -12.90 -13.02
C THR A 49 -23.98 -12.45 -11.73
N PHE A 50 -24.35 -13.07 -10.60
CA PHE A 50 -23.71 -12.82 -9.31
C PHE A 50 -22.25 -13.27 -9.33
N GLU A 51 -21.98 -14.40 -9.99
CA GLU A 51 -20.66 -15.04 -10.08
C GLU A 51 -19.67 -14.17 -10.87
N GLU A 52 -20.11 -13.52 -11.94
CA GLU A 52 -19.30 -12.55 -12.69
C GLU A 52 -18.95 -11.33 -11.84
N ALA A 53 -19.94 -10.76 -11.14
CA ALA A 53 -19.73 -9.67 -10.19
C ALA A 53 -18.78 -10.08 -9.06
N GLU A 54 -18.95 -11.28 -8.51
CA GLU A 54 -18.10 -11.79 -7.44
C GLU A 54 -16.65 -11.96 -7.90
N LYS A 55 -16.45 -12.54 -9.09
CA LYS A 55 -15.13 -12.68 -9.72
C LYS A 55 -14.46 -11.33 -9.91
N GLU A 56 -15.20 -10.33 -10.40
CA GLU A 56 -14.68 -8.98 -10.61
C GLU A 56 -14.30 -8.30 -9.29
N ALA A 57 -15.14 -8.42 -8.25
CA ALA A 57 -14.85 -7.86 -6.94
C ALA A 57 -13.56 -8.46 -6.33
N LEU A 58 -13.39 -9.79 -6.44
CA LEU A 58 -12.19 -10.50 -5.99
C LEU A 58 -10.96 -10.14 -6.83
N GLN A 59 -11.10 -10.03 -8.15
CA GLN A 59 -10.02 -9.61 -9.03
C GLN A 59 -9.48 -8.23 -8.62
N MET A 60 -10.37 -7.27 -8.37
CA MET A 60 -9.94 -5.91 -8.03
C MET A 60 -9.29 -5.81 -6.65
N ILE A 61 -9.72 -6.60 -5.66
CA ILE A 61 -9.03 -6.60 -4.36
C ILE A 61 -7.63 -7.23 -4.45
N ASN A 62 -7.45 -8.22 -5.34
CA ASN A 62 -6.14 -8.81 -5.62
C ASN A 62 -5.22 -7.85 -6.37
N ILE A 63 -5.73 -7.06 -7.32
CA ILE A 63 -4.95 -6.00 -7.97
C ILE A 63 -4.42 -4.99 -6.94
N TYR A 64 -5.23 -4.62 -5.94
CA TYR A 64 -4.75 -3.75 -4.87
C TYR A 64 -3.76 -4.43 -3.93
N LYS A 65 -3.92 -5.73 -3.66
CA LYS A 65 -2.93 -6.54 -2.91
C LYS A 65 -1.59 -6.54 -3.64
N ASP A 66 -1.59 -6.83 -4.93
CA ASP A 66 -0.38 -6.91 -5.76
C ASP A 66 0.31 -5.55 -5.80
N PHE A 67 -0.44 -4.46 -6.00
CA PHE A 67 0.12 -3.11 -5.90
C PHE A 67 0.76 -2.83 -4.53
N ALA A 68 0.11 -3.23 -3.44
CA ALA A 68 0.62 -3.01 -2.09
C ALA A 68 1.95 -3.76 -1.84
N TYR A 69 2.02 -5.03 -2.23
CA TYR A 69 3.21 -5.86 -2.06
C TYR A 69 4.32 -5.46 -3.04
N GLU A 70 4.00 -5.44 -4.34
CA GLU A 70 4.99 -5.32 -5.39
C GLU A 70 5.51 -3.90 -5.55
N HIS A 71 4.68 -2.88 -5.42
CA HIS A 71 5.09 -1.49 -5.67
C HIS A 71 5.36 -0.74 -4.37
N ALA A 72 4.47 -0.85 -3.39
CA ALA A 72 4.56 -0.09 -2.14
C ALA A 72 5.34 -0.79 -1.02
N ALA A 73 5.71 -2.06 -1.19
CA ALA A 73 6.39 -2.85 -0.16
C ALA A 73 5.61 -2.86 1.18
N ILE A 74 4.28 -2.85 1.12
CA ILE A 74 3.39 -2.89 2.30
C ILE A 74 2.73 -4.26 2.36
N PRO A 75 2.98 -5.06 3.42
CA PRO A 75 2.27 -6.30 3.61
C PRO A 75 0.85 -6.02 4.10
N VAL A 76 -0.13 -6.48 3.33
CA VAL A 76 -1.55 -6.32 3.64
C VAL A 76 -2.21 -7.67 3.92
N ILE A 77 -3.28 -7.67 4.70
CA ILE A 77 -4.15 -8.83 4.86
C ILE A 77 -5.40 -8.61 4.03
N THR A 78 -5.56 -9.44 3.00
CA THR A 78 -6.77 -9.50 2.18
C THR A 78 -7.83 -10.34 2.85
N GLY A 79 -9.06 -9.84 2.89
CA GLY A 79 -10.17 -10.59 3.45
C GLY A 79 -11.53 -9.96 3.22
N ARG A 80 -12.55 -10.64 3.73
CA ARG A 80 -13.95 -10.20 3.71
C ARG A 80 -14.29 -9.41 4.98
N LYS A 81 -15.06 -8.34 4.86
CA LYS A 81 -15.60 -7.61 6.01
C LYS A 81 -16.69 -8.42 6.73
N SER A 82 -16.85 -8.17 8.03
CA SER A 82 -18.06 -8.60 8.74
C SER A 82 -19.29 -7.93 8.15
N LYS A 83 -20.48 -8.43 8.48
CA LYS A 83 -21.73 -7.79 8.06
C LYS A 83 -21.85 -6.37 8.63
N VAL A 84 -21.39 -6.15 9.86
CA VAL A 84 -21.40 -4.83 10.53
C VAL A 84 -20.47 -3.83 9.84
N GLU A 85 -19.30 -4.28 9.38
CA GLU A 85 -18.29 -3.41 8.75
C GLU A 85 -18.34 -3.45 7.20
N THR A 86 -19.31 -4.16 6.62
CA THR A 86 -19.60 -4.17 5.18
C THR A 86 -20.26 -2.87 4.78
N PHE A 87 -19.96 -2.38 3.57
CA PHE A 87 -20.66 -1.21 3.04
C PHE A 87 -22.17 -1.48 2.98
N ALA A 88 -22.99 -0.62 3.57
CA ALA A 88 -24.43 -0.86 3.74
C ALA A 88 -25.20 -1.17 2.44
N GLY A 89 -24.70 -0.69 1.29
CA GLY A 89 -25.27 -0.99 -0.03
C GLY A 89 -24.74 -2.26 -0.68
N ALA A 90 -23.78 -2.96 -0.07
CA ALA A 90 -23.12 -4.13 -0.64
C ALA A 90 -23.68 -5.45 -0.09
N ALA A 91 -23.68 -6.48 -0.95
CA ALA A 91 -23.88 -7.86 -0.52
C ALA A 91 -22.62 -8.39 0.19
N CYS A 92 -21.44 -8.03 -0.31
CA CYS A 92 -20.16 -8.38 0.28
C CYS A 92 -19.13 -7.26 0.09
N THR A 93 -18.26 -7.04 1.07
CA THR A 93 -17.12 -6.12 0.97
C THR A 93 -15.82 -6.84 1.23
N TYR A 94 -14.86 -6.67 0.32
CA TYR A 94 -13.48 -7.11 0.41
C TYR A 94 -12.56 -5.94 0.70
N THR A 95 -11.49 -6.22 1.43
CA THR A 95 -10.57 -5.20 1.92
C THR A 95 -9.13 -5.69 1.89
N ILE A 96 -8.19 -4.75 1.78
CA ILE A 96 -6.80 -4.92 2.15
C ILE A 96 -6.53 -4.13 3.43
N GLU A 97 -6.16 -4.82 4.50
CA GLU A 97 -5.87 -4.21 5.81
C GLU A 97 -4.36 -4.13 6.01
N ALA A 98 -3.84 -2.91 6.18
CA ALA A 98 -2.43 -2.63 6.40
C ALA A 98 -2.17 -2.23 7.86
N MET A 99 -1.07 -2.71 8.44
CA MET A 99 -0.61 -2.29 9.77
C MET A 99 0.36 -1.13 9.65
N MET A 100 0.02 0.00 10.29
CA MET A 100 0.89 1.18 10.35
C MET A 100 1.93 1.05 11.46
N GLY A 101 2.94 1.93 11.50
CA GLY A 101 3.99 1.90 12.53
C GLY A 101 3.51 2.04 13.97
N ASP A 102 2.35 2.67 14.19
CA ASP A 102 1.66 2.75 15.50
C ASP A 102 0.71 1.57 15.76
N LYS A 103 0.81 0.51 14.95
CA LYS A 103 0.04 -0.75 14.99
C LYS A 103 -1.46 -0.60 14.72
N ARG A 104 -1.96 0.60 14.43
CA ARG A 104 -3.35 0.78 14.01
C ARG A 104 -3.57 0.24 12.60
N ALA A 105 -4.77 -0.29 12.38
CA ALA A 105 -5.20 -0.75 11.07
C ALA A 105 -5.62 0.41 10.17
N LEU A 106 -5.11 0.37 8.93
CA LEU A 106 -5.53 1.21 7.82
C LEU A 106 -6.21 0.33 6.77
N GLN A 107 -7.48 0.61 6.48
CA GLN A 107 -8.11 0.07 5.28
C GLN A 107 -7.46 0.73 4.06
N ALA A 108 -6.63 -0.03 3.36
CA ALA A 108 -5.77 0.45 2.30
C ALA A 108 -6.46 0.46 0.92
N GLY A 109 -7.57 -0.26 0.78
CA GLY A 109 -8.33 -0.41 -0.46
C GLY A 109 -9.58 -1.24 -0.19
N THR A 110 -10.58 -1.11 -1.05
CA THR A 110 -11.87 -1.79 -0.89
C THR A 110 -12.42 -2.22 -2.24
N SER A 111 -13.10 -3.36 -2.25
CA SER A 111 -13.83 -3.86 -3.41
C SER A 111 -15.15 -4.46 -2.93
N HIS A 112 -16.24 -4.19 -3.62
CA HIS A 112 -17.58 -4.53 -3.18
C HIS A 112 -18.28 -5.33 -4.26
N ASN A 113 -18.85 -6.48 -3.87
CA ASN A 113 -19.98 -7.04 -4.60
C ASN A 113 -21.25 -6.35 -4.08
N LEU A 114 -21.81 -5.48 -4.91
CA LEU A 114 -22.98 -4.69 -4.56
C LEU A 114 -24.28 -5.49 -4.64
N GLY A 115 -24.22 -6.69 -5.23
CA GLY A 115 -25.40 -7.47 -5.55
C GLY A 115 -26.33 -6.70 -6.49
N GLN A 116 -27.63 -6.75 -6.21
CA GLN A 116 -28.65 -6.03 -6.96
C GLN A 116 -29.25 -4.84 -6.19
N ASN A 117 -28.64 -4.42 -5.07
CA ASN A 117 -29.21 -3.37 -4.22
C ASN A 117 -29.38 -2.05 -4.98
N PHE A 118 -28.32 -1.61 -5.65
CA PHE A 118 -28.34 -0.38 -6.44
C PHE A 118 -29.11 -0.53 -7.76
N SER A 119 -29.01 -1.68 -8.43
CA SER A 119 -29.72 -1.90 -9.69
C SER A 119 -31.23 -1.95 -9.49
N ARG A 120 -31.70 -2.41 -8.33
CA ARG A 120 -33.11 -2.31 -7.93
C ARG A 120 -33.51 -0.88 -7.60
N ALA A 121 -32.71 -0.17 -6.81
CA ALA A 121 -32.99 1.22 -6.44
C ALA A 121 -33.04 2.17 -7.66
N PHE A 122 -32.16 1.97 -8.65
CA PHE A 122 -32.08 2.78 -9.86
C PHE A 122 -32.83 2.21 -11.07
N GLY A 123 -33.46 1.04 -10.93
CA GLY A 123 -34.17 0.37 -12.03
C GLY A 123 -33.28 -0.08 -13.19
N THR A 124 -31.99 -0.35 -12.93
CA THR A 124 -31.04 -0.83 -13.95
C THR A 124 -31.32 -2.30 -14.27
N GLN A 125 -31.89 -2.55 -15.44
CA GLN A 125 -32.28 -3.88 -15.92
C GLN A 125 -31.72 -4.16 -17.31
N PHE A 126 -31.61 -5.43 -17.67
CA PHE A 126 -31.26 -5.89 -19.02
C PHE A 126 -32.19 -7.03 -19.45
N MET A 127 -32.32 -7.24 -20.74
CA MET A 127 -32.96 -8.42 -21.31
C MET A 127 -31.96 -9.58 -21.36
N ASP A 128 -32.24 -10.68 -20.66
CA ASP A 128 -31.43 -11.91 -20.72
C ASP A 128 -31.61 -12.67 -22.06
N GLU A 129 -30.81 -13.73 -22.26
CA GLU A 129 -30.83 -14.53 -23.49
C GLU A 129 -32.19 -15.21 -23.74
N ASN A 130 -33.01 -15.39 -22.70
CA ASN A 130 -34.32 -15.99 -22.76
C ASN A 130 -35.44 -14.95 -22.96
N GLY A 131 -35.11 -13.67 -23.05
CA GLY A 131 -36.09 -12.59 -23.23
C GLY A 131 -36.79 -12.17 -21.94
N TYR A 132 -36.22 -12.44 -20.77
CA TYR A 132 -36.71 -11.92 -19.49
C TYR A 132 -35.91 -10.70 -19.02
N ARG A 133 -36.61 -9.76 -18.37
CA ARG A 133 -35.94 -8.62 -17.73
C ARG A 133 -35.34 -9.03 -16.39
N GLN A 134 -34.04 -8.84 -16.27
CA GLN A 134 -33.27 -9.11 -15.05
C GLN A 134 -32.62 -7.82 -14.54
N HIS A 135 -32.38 -7.72 -13.23
CA HIS A 135 -31.54 -6.67 -12.67
C HIS A 135 -30.07 -7.02 -12.81
N VAL A 136 -29.24 -6.05 -13.16
CA VAL A 136 -27.79 -6.26 -13.24
C VAL A 136 -27.18 -6.49 -11.86
N TRP A 137 -26.12 -7.28 -11.81
CA TRP A 137 -25.28 -7.47 -10.64
C TRP A 137 -24.14 -6.47 -10.68
N GLN A 138 -23.99 -5.65 -9.64
CA GLN A 138 -23.03 -4.54 -9.67
C GLN A 138 -21.86 -4.77 -8.73
N THR A 139 -20.76 -4.12 -9.04
CA THR A 139 -19.59 -4.06 -8.18
C THR A 139 -19.02 -2.65 -8.18
N SER A 140 -18.33 -2.30 -7.11
CA SER A 140 -17.55 -1.07 -7.05
C SER A 140 -16.28 -1.27 -6.24
N TRP A 141 -15.22 -0.54 -6.55
CA TRP A 141 -13.94 -0.63 -5.84
C TRP A 141 -13.23 0.70 -5.88
N ALA A 142 -12.38 0.93 -4.89
CA ALA A 142 -11.64 2.18 -4.80
C ALA A 142 -10.33 2.03 -4.02
N ILE A 143 -9.37 2.86 -4.43
CA ILE A 143 -8.17 3.22 -3.68
C ILE A 143 -8.01 4.74 -3.74
N SER A 144 -7.46 5.34 -2.69
CA SER A 144 -7.27 6.80 -2.62
C SER A 144 -5.87 7.18 -2.16
N THR A 145 -5.59 8.49 -2.14
CA THR A 145 -4.35 9.04 -1.58
C THR A 145 -4.11 8.69 -0.12
N ARG A 146 -5.09 8.12 0.60
CA ARG A 146 -4.88 7.44 1.88
C ARG A 146 -3.73 6.45 1.83
N PHE A 147 -3.56 5.75 0.71
CA PHE A 147 -2.50 4.77 0.53
C PHE A 147 -1.10 5.41 0.54
N VAL A 148 -0.96 6.67 0.10
CA VAL A 148 0.28 7.46 0.25
C VAL A 148 0.60 7.68 1.73
N GLY A 149 -0.41 8.01 2.54
CA GLY A 149 -0.27 8.08 3.99
C GLY A 149 0.18 6.73 4.59
N GLY A 150 -0.35 5.62 4.06
CA GLY A 150 0.08 4.27 4.40
C GLY A 150 1.57 4.03 4.14
N ILE A 151 2.05 4.34 2.94
CA ILE A 151 3.48 4.23 2.58
C ILE A 151 4.37 5.00 3.56
N ILE A 152 3.99 6.24 3.88
CA ILE A 152 4.74 7.10 4.81
C ILE A 152 4.78 6.46 6.21
N MET A 153 3.63 6.03 6.73
CA MET A 153 3.52 5.48 8.09
C MET A 153 4.08 4.06 8.24
N THR A 154 4.22 3.30 7.15
CA THR A 154 4.84 1.97 7.17
C THR A 154 6.37 2.06 7.14
N HIS A 155 6.94 2.96 6.32
CA HIS A 155 8.38 2.92 6.04
C HIS A 155 9.19 4.03 6.70
N GLY A 156 8.57 5.19 6.98
CA GLY A 156 9.25 6.34 7.55
C GLY A 156 9.89 6.04 8.91
N ASP A 157 10.95 6.78 9.22
CA ASP A 157 11.67 6.71 10.49
C ASP A 157 11.94 8.11 11.04
N ASP A 158 12.68 8.20 12.15
CA ASP A 158 13.01 9.48 12.81
C ASP A 158 13.81 10.45 11.93
N THR A 159 14.43 9.96 10.85
CA THR A 159 15.20 10.78 9.91
C THR A 159 14.36 11.28 8.73
N GLY A 160 13.14 10.75 8.56
CA GLY A 160 12.15 11.25 7.60
C GLY A 160 11.55 10.14 6.73
N LEU A 161 11.24 10.47 5.48
CA LEU A 161 10.64 9.53 4.54
C LEU A 161 11.61 8.40 4.20
N MET A 162 11.07 7.24 3.86
CA MET A 162 11.80 6.12 3.29
C MET A 162 10.90 5.52 2.20
N LEU A 163 11.20 5.80 0.94
CA LEU A 163 10.31 5.47 -0.16
C LEU A 163 10.73 4.15 -0.82
N PRO A 164 9.79 3.23 -1.11
CA PRO A 164 10.08 2.06 -1.91
C PRO A 164 10.58 2.46 -3.32
N PRO A 165 11.71 1.90 -3.80
CA PRO A 165 12.31 2.25 -5.08
C PRO A 165 11.38 2.23 -6.29
N ARG A 166 10.37 1.36 -6.31
CA ARG A 166 9.43 1.26 -7.45
C ARG A 166 8.48 2.46 -7.57
N ILE A 167 8.21 3.16 -6.47
CA ILE A 167 7.32 4.34 -6.43
C ILE A 167 8.03 5.64 -6.07
N ALA A 168 9.30 5.59 -5.64
CA ALA A 168 10.09 6.77 -5.31
C ALA A 168 10.22 7.72 -6.53
N PRO A 169 9.80 9.00 -6.46
CA PRO A 169 9.93 9.94 -7.58
C PRO A 169 11.37 10.12 -8.04
N ILE A 170 12.31 10.06 -7.09
CA ILE A 170 13.75 10.05 -7.31
C ILE A 170 14.28 8.76 -6.67
N GLN A 171 14.93 7.91 -7.46
CA GLN A 171 15.53 6.66 -6.99
C GLN A 171 16.97 6.88 -6.55
N VAL A 172 17.69 7.72 -7.29
CA VAL A 172 19.10 8.03 -7.04
C VAL A 172 19.31 9.53 -7.00
N VAL A 173 19.97 10.03 -5.96
CA VAL A 173 20.53 11.38 -5.94
C VAL A 173 22.05 11.34 -6.07
N ILE A 174 22.62 12.13 -6.98
CA ILE A 174 24.07 12.28 -7.13
C ILE A 174 24.51 13.57 -6.45
N VAL A 175 25.42 13.47 -5.50
CA VAL A 175 25.98 14.59 -4.75
C VAL A 175 27.48 14.68 -5.04
N PRO A 176 27.92 15.67 -5.84
CA PRO A 176 29.34 15.93 -6.00
C PRO A 176 29.96 16.58 -4.77
N ILE A 177 31.24 16.29 -4.55
CA ILE A 177 31.99 16.70 -3.36
C ILE A 177 33.34 17.25 -3.82
N TRP A 178 33.57 18.55 -3.70
CA TRP A 178 34.88 19.15 -3.96
C TRP A 178 35.24 20.12 -2.83
N LYS A 179 36.54 20.30 -2.59
CA LYS A 179 37.04 21.30 -1.63
C LYS A 179 37.67 22.49 -2.33
N LYS A 180 38.31 22.24 -3.47
CA LYS A 180 38.98 23.27 -4.26
C LYS A 180 38.22 23.52 -5.56
N SER A 181 38.36 24.73 -6.10
CA SER A 181 37.67 25.14 -7.33
C SER A 181 38.20 24.45 -8.58
N ASP A 182 39.47 24.05 -8.60
CA ASP A 182 40.14 23.35 -9.71
C ASP A 182 39.67 21.89 -9.86
N GLU A 183 39.22 21.24 -8.78
CA GLU A 183 38.62 19.89 -8.80
C GLU A 183 37.22 19.86 -9.41
N ARG A 184 36.53 21.01 -9.47
CA ARG A 184 35.09 21.10 -9.77
C ARG A 184 34.74 20.58 -11.16
N THR A 185 35.48 20.99 -12.17
CA THR A 185 35.16 20.69 -13.58
C THR A 185 35.16 19.19 -13.83
N SER A 186 36.23 18.49 -13.42
CA SER A 186 36.36 17.04 -13.63
C SER A 186 35.31 16.25 -12.85
N ILE A 187 34.93 16.70 -11.65
CA ILE A 187 33.85 16.07 -10.88
C ILE A 187 32.49 16.26 -11.58
N LEU A 188 32.18 17.46 -12.06
CA LEU A 188 30.91 17.71 -12.75
C LEU A 188 30.80 16.94 -14.07
N GLU A 189 31.89 16.77 -14.80
CA GLU A 189 31.95 15.90 -15.98
C GLU A 189 31.67 14.43 -15.63
N ALA A 190 32.26 13.93 -14.54
CA ALA A 190 31.99 12.59 -14.03
C ALA A 190 30.54 12.42 -13.57
N VAL A 191 29.97 13.42 -12.88
CA VAL A 191 28.55 13.46 -12.50
C VAL A 191 27.64 13.40 -13.72
N ALA A 192 27.90 14.20 -14.74
CA ALA A 192 27.11 14.22 -15.97
C ALA A 192 27.16 12.85 -16.67
N THR A 193 28.34 12.23 -16.71
CA THR A 193 28.54 10.87 -17.25
C THR A 193 27.70 9.84 -16.50
N VAL A 194 27.83 9.78 -15.16
CA VAL A 194 27.06 8.87 -14.31
C VAL A 194 25.55 9.12 -14.41
N GLN A 195 25.14 10.39 -14.46
CA GLN A 195 23.73 10.75 -14.63
C GLN A 195 23.17 10.21 -15.94
N ASN A 196 23.90 10.36 -17.05
CA ASN A 196 23.46 9.90 -18.37
C ASN A 196 23.36 8.38 -18.42
N ILE A 197 24.40 7.66 -17.95
CA ILE A 197 24.41 6.19 -17.84
C ILE A 197 23.15 5.68 -17.14
N LEU A 198 22.82 6.27 -15.98
CA LEU A 198 21.68 5.81 -15.19
C LEU A 198 20.33 6.19 -15.80
N LYS A 199 20.21 7.39 -16.39
CA LYS A 199 18.98 7.83 -17.08
C LYS A 199 18.68 6.98 -18.31
N GLU A 200 19.69 6.65 -19.11
CA GLU A 200 19.56 5.77 -20.28
C GLU A 200 19.09 4.37 -19.87
N ALA A 201 19.43 3.92 -18.66
CA ALA A 201 18.94 2.67 -18.09
C ALA A 201 17.53 2.75 -17.47
N GLY A 202 16.85 3.90 -17.56
CA GLY A 202 15.50 4.13 -17.04
C GLY A 202 15.43 4.48 -15.55
N ILE A 203 16.56 4.79 -14.90
CA ILE A 203 16.63 5.10 -13.47
C ILE A 203 16.31 6.57 -13.25
N ARG A 204 15.44 6.87 -12.27
CA ARG A 204 15.03 8.25 -11.94
C ARG A 204 16.11 8.94 -11.10
N VAL A 205 16.94 9.75 -11.75
CA VAL A 205 18.12 10.39 -11.14
C VAL A 205 17.97 11.90 -10.98
N LYS A 206 18.37 12.42 -9.81
CA LYS A 206 18.56 13.86 -9.54
C LYS A 206 20.02 14.16 -9.21
N VAL A 207 20.54 15.28 -9.72
CA VAL A 207 21.85 15.83 -9.29
C VAL A 207 21.59 16.97 -8.33
N ASP A 208 22.35 17.04 -7.24
CA ASP A 208 22.40 18.18 -6.31
C ASP A 208 23.80 18.78 -6.26
N ASP A 209 24.09 19.63 -7.24
CA ASP A 209 25.32 20.40 -7.38
C ASP A 209 25.24 21.79 -6.71
N SER A 210 24.24 22.02 -5.85
CA SER A 210 24.06 23.33 -5.19
C SER A 210 25.30 23.74 -4.38
N GLU A 211 25.82 24.95 -4.64
CA GLU A 211 27.08 25.41 -4.04
C GLU A 211 26.90 26.00 -2.64
N GLN A 212 25.70 26.49 -2.34
CA GLN A 212 25.39 27.13 -1.06
C GLN A 212 25.22 26.14 0.11
N ARG A 213 25.28 24.83 -0.16
CA ARG A 213 25.00 23.77 0.81
C ARG A 213 26.18 22.83 0.93
N THR A 214 26.57 22.50 2.16
CA THR A 214 27.61 21.50 2.41
C THR A 214 27.12 20.10 2.01
N PRO A 215 28.03 19.17 1.65
CA PRO A 215 27.66 17.78 1.35
C PRO A 215 26.82 17.15 2.47
N GLY A 216 27.21 17.33 3.73
CA GLY A 216 26.45 16.81 4.88
C GLY A 216 25.02 17.34 4.96
N TRP A 217 24.80 18.61 4.61
CA TRP A 217 23.44 19.17 4.54
C TRP A 217 22.62 18.50 3.43
N LYS A 218 23.23 18.31 2.24
CA LYS A 218 22.57 17.63 1.12
C LYS A 218 22.21 16.19 1.49
N TYR A 219 23.10 15.47 2.18
CA TYR A 219 22.86 14.10 2.63
C TYR A 219 21.60 14.02 3.50
N ASN A 220 21.55 14.85 4.54
CA ASN A 220 20.40 14.90 5.44
C ASN A 220 19.10 15.32 4.71
N PHE A 221 19.17 16.29 3.80
CA PHE A 221 18.00 16.73 3.03
C PHE A 221 17.40 15.60 2.19
N TRP A 222 18.25 14.85 1.46
CA TRP A 222 17.78 13.76 0.60
C TRP A 222 17.41 12.50 1.37
N GLU A 223 18.05 12.26 2.53
CA GLU A 223 17.64 11.22 3.47
C GLU A 223 16.25 11.51 4.03
N MET A 224 15.99 12.76 4.45
CA MET A 224 14.67 13.20 4.92
C MET A 224 13.60 13.10 3.84
N LYS A 225 13.95 13.37 2.57
CA LYS A 225 13.07 13.18 1.41
C LYS A 225 12.88 11.71 1.00
N GLY A 226 13.63 10.79 1.59
CA GLY A 226 13.48 9.35 1.39
C GLY A 226 13.95 8.84 0.04
N VAL A 227 14.95 9.51 -0.56
CA VAL A 227 15.58 9.00 -1.80
C VAL A 227 16.31 7.69 -1.48
N PRO A 228 15.99 6.56 -2.15
CA PRO A 228 16.53 5.24 -1.81
C PRO A 228 18.05 5.15 -1.83
N LEU A 229 18.68 5.72 -2.85
CA LEU A 229 20.12 5.68 -3.05
C LEU A 229 20.71 7.08 -3.22
N ARG A 230 21.87 7.29 -2.61
CA ARG A 230 22.73 8.44 -2.87
C ARG A 230 24.05 7.97 -3.46
N ILE A 231 24.47 8.61 -4.54
CA ILE A 231 25.80 8.45 -5.13
C ILE A 231 26.63 9.68 -4.76
N GLU A 232 27.81 9.45 -4.20
CA GLU A 232 28.78 10.45 -3.80
C GLU A 232 29.96 10.40 -4.78
N ILE A 233 30.37 11.55 -5.32
CA ILE A 233 31.49 11.65 -6.28
C ILE A 233 32.43 12.77 -5.85
N GLY A 234 33.62 12.41 -5.37
CA GLY A 234 34.70 13.35 -5.05
C GLY A 234 35.97 13.17 -5.88
N PRO A 235 37.07 13.88 -5.55
CA PRO A 235 38.29 13.86 -6.36
C PRO A 235 38.92 12.47 -6.46
N ARG A 236 38.88 11.69 -5.37
CA ARG A 236 39.42 10.32 -5.34
C ARG A 236 38.61 9.37 -6.22
N ASP A 237 37.30 9.58 -6.25
CA ASP A 237 36.33 8.78 -7.01
C ASP A 237 36.55 8.97 -8.52
N VAL A 238 36.77 10.22 -8.95
CA VAL A 238 37.14 10.55 -10.34
C VAL A 238 38.46 9.89 -10.75
N THR A 239 39.51 10.01 -9.92
CA THR A 239 40.82 9.38 -10.22
C THR A 239 40.72 7.87 -10.34
N ASN A 240 39.91 7.23 -9.49
CA ASN A 240 39.74 5.79 -9.47
C ASN A 240 38.67 5.28 -10.45
N LYS A 241 37.99 6.18 -11.18
CA LYS A 241 36.82 5.86 -12.03
C LYS A 241 35.76 5.05 -11.28
N SER A 242 35.49 5.43 -10.04
CA SER A 242 34.56 4.75 -9.14
C SER A 242 33.67 5.74 -8.42
N VAL A 243 32.59 5.30 -7.78
CA VAL A 243 31.71 6.12 -6.93
C VAL A 243 31.52 5.48 -5.56
N VAL A 244 30.98 6.25 -4.63
CA VAL A 244 30.46 5.74 -3.36
C VAL A 244 28.94 5.71 -3.43
N VAL A 245 28.34 4.56 -3.09
CA VAL A 245 26.88 4.37 -3.06
C VAL A 245 26.43 4.25 -1.60
N SER A 246 25.45 5.04 -1.20
CA SER A 246 24.87 5.04 0.15
C SER A 246 23.39 4.70 0.09
N ARG A 247 22.96 3.77 0.94
CA ARG A 247 21.56 3.35 1.09
C ARG A 247 20.82 4.20 2.11
N ARG A 248 19.53 4.46 1.87
CA ARG A 248 18.64 5.16 2.82
C ARG A 248 18.08 4.25 3.91
N ASP A 249 17.79 2.99 3.58
CA ASP A 249 17.24 2.00 4.51
C ASP A 249 18.27 1.48 5.52
N VAL A 250 19.57 1.60 5.20
CA VAL A 250 20.70 1.25 6.08
C VAL A 250 21.58 2.50 6.26
N PRO A 251 21.33 3.34 7.27
CA PRO A 251 22.08 4.58 7.44
C PRO A 251 23.52 4.33 7.90
N GLY A 252 24.38 5.33 7.66
CA GLY A 252 25.77 5.32 8.11
C GLY A 252 26.69 4.40 7.29
N LYS A 253 27.85 4.06 7.88
CA LYS A 253 28.88 3.26 7.21
C LYS A 253 28.40 1.88 6.70
N PRO A 254 27.51 1.14 7.40
CA PRO A 254 27.06 -0.18 6.94
C PRO A 254 26.31 -0.17 5.61
N GLY A 255 25.60 0.92 5.28
CA GLY A 255 24.91 1.06 4.00
C GLY A 255 25.73 1.77 2.93
N LYS A 256 27.02 2.04 3.18
CA LYS A 256 27.93 2.66 2.22
C LYS A 256 28.84 1.62 1.56
N GLU A 257 28.89 1.67 0.25
CA GLU A 257 29.79 0.89 -0.58
C GLU A 257 30.74 1.82 -1.33
N PHE A 258 32.03 1.55 -1.22
CA PHE A 258 33.09 2.38 -1.79
C PHE A 258 33.71 1.68 -3.00
N GLY A 259 34.13 2.45 -4.00
CA GLY A 259 34.86 1.90 -5.15
C GLY A 259 33.96 1.22 -6.19
N VAL A 260 32.66 1.55 -6.24
CA VAL A 260 31.75 1.03 -7.26
C VAL A 260 32.14 1.61 -8.63
N SER A 261 32.47 0.75 -9.60
CA SER A 261 32.94 1.19 -10.92
C SER A 261 31.95 2.15 -11.61
N MET A 262 32.48 3.19 -12.27
CA MET A 262 31.71 4.09 -13.15
C MET A 262 31.46 3.50 -14.54
N GLU A 263 32.00 2.33 -14.86
CA GLU A 263 31.75 1.65 -16.13
C GLU A 263 30.24 1.38 -16.28
N ALA A 264 29.68 1.69 -17.46
CA ALA A 264 28.25 1.82 -17.65
C ALA A 264 27.46 0.56 -17.29
N SER A 265 27.87 -0.60 -17.78
CA SER A 265 27.15 -1.87 -17.53
C SER A 265 27.25 -2.28 -16.06
N THR A 266 28.43 -2.13 -15.46
CA THR A 266 28.68 -2.43 -14.04
C THR A 266 27.86 -1.53 -13.13
N LEU A 267 27.87 -0.22 -13.37
CA LEU A 267 27.16 0.75 -12.56
C LEU A 267 25.64 0.56 -12.64
N VAL A 268 25.11 0.36 -13.85
CA VAL A 268 23.66 0.13 -14.04
C VAL A 268 23.22 -1.15 -13.34
N ASN A 269 23.94 -2.25 -13.51
CA ASN A 269 23.62 -3.51 -12.86
C ASN A 269 23.68 -3.37 -11.34
N HIS A 270 24.72 -2.71 -10.83
CA HIS A 270 24.89 -2.45 -9.41
C HIS A 270 23.71 -1.66 -8.82
N VAL A 271 23.35 -0.53 -9.44
CA VAL A 271 22.26 0.32 -8.95
C VAL A 271 20.92 -0.41 -9.03
N LYS A 272 20.63 -1.16 -10.11
CA LYS A 272 19.39 -1.95 -10.22
C LYS A 272 19.30 -3.01 -9.12
N ILE A 273 20.37 -3.77 -8.88
CA ILE A 273 20.43 -4.76 -7.80
C ILE A 273 20.16 -4.10 -6.45
N ARG A 274 20.82 -2.97 -6.16
CA ARG A 274 20.64 -2.24 -4.90
C ARG A 274 19.21 -1.73 -4.72
N LEU A 275 18.56 -1.23 -5.78
CA LEU A 275 17.16 -0.80 -5.71
C LEU A 275 16.22 -1.99 -5.44
N GLU A 276 16.43 -3.17 -6.05
CA GLU A 276 15.62 -4.35 -5.74
C GLU A 276 15.88 -4.87 -4.32
N GLU A 277 17.13 -4.87 -3.84
CA GLU A 277 17.47 -5.22 -2.46
C GLU A 277 16.79 -4.31 -1.44
N ILE A 278 16.74 -2.99 -1.70
CA ILE A 278 16.03 -2.04 -0.84
C ILE A 278 14.52 -2.34 -0.86
N GLN A 279 13.92 -2.54 -2.03
CA GLN A 279 12.49 -2.88 -2.14
C GLN A 279 12.15 -4.14 -1.32
N ALA A 280 12.95 -5.20 -1.46
CA ALA A 280 12.78 -6.45 -0.72
C ALA A 280 13.01 -6.27 0.80
N ALA A 281 14.04 -5.51 1.20
CA ALA A 281 14.33 -5.25 2.60
C ALA A 281 13.21 -4.47 3.30
N LEU A 282 12.63 -3.46 2.64
CA LEU A 282 11.49 -2.71 3.15
C LEU A 282 10.26 -3.61 3.36
N LEU A 283 9.94 -4.44 2.37
CA LEU A 283 8.83 -5.38 2.47
C LEU A 283 9.05 -6.38 3.61
N GLN A 284 10.23 -7.00 3.68
CA GLN A 284 10.54 -7.98 4.72
C GLN A 284 10.50 -7.37 6.12
N ARG A 285 11.02 -6.16 6.29
CA ARG A 285 10.95 -5.43 7.56
C ARG A 285 9.50 -5.20 7.98
N ALA A 286 8.65 -4.77 7.06
CA ALA A 286 7.24 -4.55 7.32
C ALA A 286 6.49 -5.87 7.61
N ILE A 287 6.84 -6.97 6.94
CA ILE A 287 6.27 -8.31 7.20
C ILE A 287 6.61 -8.73 8.62
N SER A 288 7.88 -8.70 9.00
CA SER A 288 8.33 -9.07 10.34
C SER A 288 7.67 -8.20 11.43
N PHE A 289 7.48 -6.90 11.17
CA PHE A 289 6.76 -6.01 12.09
C PHE A 289 5.29 -6.40 12.23
N ARG A 290 4.58 -6.61 11.10
CA ARG A 290 3.17 -7.03 11.11
C ARG A 290 3.00 -8.34 11.86
N ASP A 291 3.78 -9.35 11.49
CA ASP A 291 3.61 -10.72 11.99
C ASP A 291 3.93 -10.83 13.48
N SER A 292 4.93 -10.10 13.97
CA SER A 292 5.23 -10.02 15.42
C SER A 292 4.20 -9.23 16.24
N ASN A 293 3.30 -8.49 15.58
CA ASN A 293 2.24 -7.72 16.22
C ASN A 293 0.82 -8.26 15.94
N ILE A 294 0.70 -9.43 15.30
CA ILE A 294 -0.52 -10.21 15.23
C ILE A 294 -0.40 -11.35 16.23
N VAL A 295 -1.37 -11.48 17.13
CA VAL A 295 -1.39 -12.55 18.14
C VAL A 295 -2.66 -13.37 18.00
N ASP A 296 -2.52 -14.69 18.13
CA ASP A 296 -3.65 -15.60 18.17
C ASP A 296 -4.32 -15.54 19.55
N VAL A 297 -5.65 -15.48 19.57
CA VAL A 297 -6.46 -15.40 20.79
C VAL A 297 -7.55 -16.46 20.80
N ASN A 298 -7.76 -17.07 21.97
CA ASN A 298 -8.72 -18.16 22.20
C ASN A 298 -9.79 -17.80 23.25
N SER A 299 -9.68 -16.63 23.88
CA SER A 299 -10.67 -16.12 24.83
C SER A 299 -10.93 -14.63 24.62
N TYR A 300 -12.10 -14.15 25.06
CA TYR A 300 -12.39 -12.71 25.04
C TYR A 300 -11.45 -11.90 25.94
N GLY A 301 -10.92 -12.50 27.01
CA GLY A 301 -9.89 -11.89 27.86
C GLY A 301 -8.59 -11.61 27.10
N GLU A 302 -8.07 -12.61 26.38
CA GLU A 302 -6.88 -12.48 25.54
C GLU A 302 -7.06 -11.42 24.44
N LEU A 303 -8.26 -11.32 23.84
CA LEU A 303 -8.55 -10.24 22.90
C LEU A 303 -8.39 -8.87 23.55
N LYS A 304 -8.97 -8.65 24.75
CA LYS A 304 -8.87 -7.37 25.45
C LYS A 304 -7.42 -7.00 25.75
N GLU A 305 -6.63 -7.98 26.21
CA GLU A 305 -5.21 -7.80 26.50
C GLU A 305 -4.43 -7.41 25.24
N ALA A 306 -4.60 -8.16 24.15
CA ALA A 306 -3.95 -7.86 22.88
C ALA A 306 -4.28 -6.44 22.36
N ILE A 307 -5.56 -6.04 22.42
CA ILE A 307 -6.00 -4.70 21.99
C ILE A 307 -5.51 -3.58 22.92
N ALA A 308 -5.34 -3.86 24.22
CA ALA A 308 -4.75 -2.93 25.18
C ALA A 308 -3.26 -2.70 24.90
N GLU A 309 -2.53 -3.74 24.50
CA GLU A 309 -1.13 -3.68 24.05
C GLU A 309 -0.95 -3.04 22.65
N GLY A 310 -2.07 -2.72 21.97
CA GLY A 310 -2.07 -2.17 20.63
C GLY A 310 -1.76 -3.18 19.52
N LYS A 311 -1.82 -4.48 19.81
CA LYS A 311 -1.64 -5.56 18.82
C LYS A 311 -2.92 -5.83 18.03
N TRP A 312 -2.78 -6.59 16.95
CA TRP A 312 -3.91 -7.17 16.24
C TRP A 312 -4.21 -8.54 16.83
N ALA A 313 -5.47 -8.80 17.16
CA ALA A 313 -5.90 -10.09 17.66
C ALA A 313 -6.50 -10.91 16.51
N ARG A 314 -6.02 -12.14 16.30
CA ARG A 314 -6.57 -13.09 15.34
C ARG A 314 -7.20 -14.24 16.11
N GLY A 315 -8.47 -14.56 15.84
CA GLY A 315 -9.11 -15.64 16.57
C GLY A 315 -10.39 -16.14 15.92
N PRO A 316 -10.80 -17.40 16.19
CA PRO A 316 -12.07 -17.95 15.75
C PRO A 316 -13.27 -17.06 16.08
N TRP A 317 -14.12 -16.79 15.09
CA TRP A 317 -15.29 -15.94 15.29
C TRP A 317 -16.53 -16.47 14.56
N SER A 318 -17.60 -16.70 15.32
CA SER A 318 -18.95 -17.01 14.81
C SER A 318 -20.05 -16.33 15.64
N ALA A 319 -19.66 -15.28 16.37
CA ALA A 319 -20.56 -14.52 17.23
C ALA A 319 -21.40 -13.51 16.42
N SER A 320 -22.49 -13.05 17.03
CA SER A 320 -23.50 -12.19 16.40
C SER A 320 -23.03 -10.75 16.17
N ASP A 321 -23.73 -10.02 15.29
CA ASP A 321 -23.54 -8.59 15.04
C ASP A 321 -23.56 -7.77 16.36
N ALA A 322 -24.43 -8.14 17.32
CA ALA A 322 -24.51 -7.50 18.63
C ALA A 322 -23.26 -7.73 19.49
N GLU A 323 -22.67 -8.92 19.40
CA GLU A 323 -21.42 -9.25 20.09
C GLU A 323 -20.22 -8.56 19.45
N GLU A 324 -20.20 -8.41 18.12
CA GLU A 324 -19.19 -7.58 17.43
C GLU A 324 -19.24 -6.12 17.89
N LEU A 325 -20.44 -5.54 17.98
CA LEU A 325 -20.64 -4.18 18.49
C LEU A 325 -20.21 -4.06 19.96
N LYS A 326 -20.47 -5.07 20.79
CA LYS A 326 -19.98 -5.11 22.17
C LYS A 326 -18.45 -5.10 22.25
N VAL A 327 -17.75 -5.83 21.37
CA VAL A 327 -16.27 -5.77 21.28
C VAL A 327 -15.81 -4.34 20.99
N LYS A 328 -16.48 -3.66 20.05
CA LYS A 328 -16.18 -2.26 19.69
C LYS A 328 -16.39 -1.31 20.85
N GLU A 329 -17.50 -1.43 21.57
CA GLU A 329 -17.80 -0.59 22.74
C GLU A 329 -16.78 -0.78 23.87
N GLU A 330 -16.40 -2.03 24.16
CA GLU A 330 -15.51 -2.33 25.29
C GLU A 330 -14.02 -2.12 24.99
N THR A 331 -13.60 -2.20 23.71
CA THR A 331 -12.17 -2.23 23.35
C THR A 331 -11.75 -1.18 22.31
N SER A 332 -12.72 -0.52 21.67
CA SER A 332 -12.53 0.31 20.47
C SER A 332 -11.96 -0.42 19.24
N ALA A 333 -11.81 -1.74 19.29
CA ALA A 333 -11.43 -2.54 18.12
C ALA A 333 -12.66 -3.01 17.34
N THR A 334 -12.54 -3.09 16.02
CA THR A 334 -13.57 -3.70 15.15
C THR A 334 -12.97 -4.90 14.44
N ILE A 335 -13.83 -5.77 13.87
CA ILE A 335 -13.37 -6.75 12.90
C ILE A 335 -12.81 -6.00 11.69
N ARG A 336 -11.54 -6.24 11.41
CA ARG A 336 -10.86 -5.69 10.24
C ARG A 336 -11.19 -6.50 9.00
N CYS A 337 -11.08 -7.81 9.09
CA CYS A 337 -11.56 -8.74 8.08
C CYS A 337 -11.55 -10.18 8.62
N PHE A 338 -12.24 -11.06 7.91
CA PHE A 338 -12.01 -12.49 7.84
C PHE A 338 -10.99 -12.72 6.72
N PRO A 339 -9.73 -13.05 7.03
CA PRO A 339 -8.69 -13.23 6.01
C PRO A 339 -9.06 -14.33 5.01
N PHE A 340 -8.65 -14.20 3.74
CA PHE A 340 -8.85 -15.31 2.79
C PHE A 340 -7.99 -16.53 3.14
N GLU A 341 -6.78 -16.30 3.66
CA GLU A 341 -5.91 -17.35 4.19
C GLU A 341 -6.37 -17.70 5.61
N GLN A 342 -7.03 -18.85 5.73
CA GLN A 342 -7.60 -19.35 6.98
C GLN A 342 -6.71 -20.46 7.56
N PRO A 343 -6.40 -20.45 8.87
CA PRO A 343 -5.66 -21.55 9.49
C PRO A 343 -6.50 -22.83 9.50
N GLU A 344 -5.82 -23.97 9.36
CA GLU A 344 -6.43 -25.29 9.45
C GLU A 344 -6.83 -25.64 10.90
N GLY A 345 -7.68 -26.67 11.04
CA GLY A 345 -8.09 -27.20 12.33
C GLY A 345 -9.48 -26.75 12.80
N GLU A 346 -9.96 -27.41 13.86
CA GLU A 346 -11.22 -27.07 14.52
C GLU A 346 -11.13 -25.72 15.20
N LYS A 347 -12.16 -24.90 15.03
CA LYS A 347 -12.22 -23.55 15.59
C LYS A 347 -13.40 -23.42 16.52
N LYS A 348 -13.17 -22.91 17.74
CA LYS A 348 -14.22 -22.56 18.70
C LYS A 348 -14.18 -21.07 18.93
N CYS A 349 -15.29 -20.39 18.67
CA CYS A 349 -15.39 -18.95 18.80
C CYS A 349 -14.99 -18.50 20.21
N PHE A 350 -14.00 -17.61 20.31
CA PHE A 350 -13.47 -17.16 21.61
C PHE A 350 -14.49 -16.36 22.45
N MET A 351 -15.58 -15.90 21.83
CA MET A 351 -16.65 -15.15 22.47
C MET A 351 -17.78 -16.05 23.00
N THR A 352 -18.18 -17.06 22.22
CA THR A 352 -19.38 -17.88 22.50
C THR A 352 -19.09 -19.34 22.86
N GLY A 353 -17.88 -19.83 22.59
CA GLY A 353 -17.51 -21.24 22.70
C GLY A 353 -18.12 -22.16 21.63
N LYS A 354 -18.96 -21.64 20.74
CA LYS A 354 -19.58 -22.40 19.64
C LYS A 354 -18.56 -22.68 18.53
N PRO A 355 -18.80 -23.71 17.68
CA PRO A 355 -18.00 -23.92 16.48
C PRO A 355 -17.94 -22.64 15.62
N ALA A 356 -16.79 -22.38 15.02
CA ALA A 356 -16.58 -21.32 14.05
C ALA A 356 -15.98 -21.89 12.76
N GLU A 357 -16.30 -21.28 11.62
CA GLU A 357 -15.77 -21.69 10.32
C GLU A 357 -14.46 -20.93 9.99
N GLU A 358 -14.38 -19.68 10.45
CA GLU A 358 -13.32 -18.74 10.10
C GLU A 358 -12.69 -18.12 11.35
N VAL A 359 -11.48 -17.59 11.19
CA VAL A 359 -10.86 -16.64 12.09
C VAL A 359 -11.08 -15.22 11.58
N ALA A 360 -11.29 -14.29 12.51
CA ALA A 360 -11.36 -12.87 12.25
C ALA A 360 -10.12 -12.17 12.83
N ILE A 361 -9.75 -11.05 12.21
CA ILE A 361 -8.75 -10.13 12.74
C ILE A 361 -9.45 -8.94 13.37
N PHE A 362 -9.08 -8.61 14.59
CA PHE A 362 -9.54 -7.45 15.35
C PHE A 362 -8.38 -6.48 15.56
N ALA A 363 -8.66 -5.19 15.36
CA ALA A 363 -7.69 -4.14 15.66
C ALA A 363 -8.37 -2.78 15.87
N LYS A 364 -7.67 -1.89 16.58
CA LYS A 364 -7.98 -0.45 16.53
C LYS A 364 -7.58 0.10 15.17
N SER A 365 -8.38 1.01 14.63
CA SER A 365 -8.18 1.57 13.29
C SER A 365 -8.12 3.10 13.29
N TYR A 366 -7.80 3.64 12.12
CA TYR A 366 -7.72 5.09 11.85
C TYR A 366 -9.05 5.73 11.48
#